data_AF-A0A2N1SCT7-F1
#
_entry.id   AF-A0A2N1SCT7-F1
#
_cell.length_a   1.000
_cell.length_b   1.000
_cell.length_c   1.000
_cell.angle_alpha   90.00
_cell.angle_beta   90.00
_cell.angle_gamma   90.00
#
_symmetry.space_group_name_H-M   'P 1'
#
loop_
_entity.id
_entity.type
_entity.pdbx_description
1 polymer ?
#
loop_
_entity_poly.entity_id
_entity_poly.type
_entity_poly.pdbx_seq_one_letter_code
_entity_poly.pdbx_strand_id
1 'polypeptide(L)'
;MKEGPLKTVGTIALRNLARHRVKTVITTIAVAVSVALYIAADAWLLGMNLDSRRNIVSYEIGAAKIQSDAYFAKKDELPMYESFVGWEKIADALETAGYDSAPRFVFSGTLYSRTGTAPILFDAVDPEQETALLRYPDFVESGRFPEAGRAELALGTVAADKLRVGIPRRPTTEEYEKDVYGAATDAGEAGFIAGLYDERDGLMALRDDAGAAELDRLWGILSRSGRMDVRISTVIDMVAAPETVRRDRFEEDLLPSLDAEGRALALGSYERDPVLDEYYLTTDDPATLAALLRAMTVADYSGAIRHVNQLIDATVVGIVNSPNPKTNGNVGFIPLDALQGEAGLMLDGAVTELLIRSSGASDTALPGKAERPESIRAALDSALAASGETLPEGLSVRGWEAYAEDYLAASAGDNVSTRVMIVFLFILSFIGIANTMLMAVLERTKEIGMMRALGMTDGQLLLSYSIEAGMIGFLGSMAGVALGCLINIPMVEYGVDFSSMSKEMGGDFGYRVAALFRSAWNPATIILTAAAATLLSALMALPPTIRALRLPVTESLRFE
;
A
#
# COMPACT_ATOMS: atom_id res chain seq x y z
N MET A 1 -36.02 55.00 18.24
CA MET A 1 -35.18 53.81 18.52
C MET A 1 -33.78 54.09 18.02
N LYS A 2 -32.82 54.37 18.92
CA LYS A 2 -31.40 54.54 18.54
C LYS A 2 -30.86 53.15 18.20
N GLU A 3 -30.56 52.91 16.92
CA GLU A 3 -29.82 51.71 16.54
C GLU A 3 -28.42 51.77 17.17
N GLY A 4 -27.98 50.69 17.81
CA GLY A 4 -26.69 50.65 18.49
C GLY A 4 -25.52 50.83 17.50
N PRO A 5 -24.36 51.35 17.97
CA PRO A 5 -23.22 51.69 17.11
C PRO A 5 -22.73 50.54 16.21
N LEU A 6 -22.92 49.28 16.65
CA LEU A 6 -22.60 48.08 15.87
C LEU A 6 -23.50 47.86 14.63
N LYS A 7 -24.79 48.22 14.71
CA LYS A 7 -25.73 48.09 13.57
C LYS A 7 -25.41 49.09 12.45
N THR A 8 -24.98 50.29 12.84
CA THR A 8 -24.57 51.34 11.90
C THR A 8 -23.32 50.93 11.12
N VAL A 9 -22.32 50.35 11.79
CA VAL A 9 -21.06 49.90 11.17
C VAL A 9 -21.30 48.78 10.15
N GLY A 10 -22.11 47.76 10.49
CA GLY A 10 -22.41 46.66 9.56
C GLY A 10 -23.16 47.12 8.30
N THR A 11 -24.09 48.09 8.46
CA THR A 11 -24.86 48.63 7.32
C THR A 11 -23.98 49.45 6.37
N ILE A 12 -22.97 50.16 6.90
CA ILE A 12 -21.99 50.90 6.11
C ILE A 12 -21.13 49.91 5.30
N ALA A 13 -20.62 48.86 5.93
CA ALA A 13 -19.81 47.83 5.26
C ALA A 13 -20.57 47.16 4.10
N LEU A 14 -21.86 46.82 4.30
CA LEU A 14 -22.68 46.20 3.26
C LEU A 14 -22.92 47.14 2.07
N ARG A 15 -23.16 48.43 2.33
CA ARG A 15 -23.34 49.43 1.27
C ARG A 15 -22.06 49.69 0.48
N ASN A 16 -20.89 49.60 1.13
CA ASN A 16 -19.59 49.74 0.47
C ASN A 16 -19.35 48.61 -0.54
N LEU A 17 -19.68 47.36 -0.20
CA LEU A 17 -19.60 46.23 -1.14
C LEU A 17 -20.43 46.47 -2.41
N ALA A 18 -21.67 46.91 -2.24
CA ALA A 18 -22.59 47.12 -3.35
C ALA A 18 -22.16 48.25 -4.31
N ARG A 19 -21.36 49.20 -3.81
CA ARG A 19 -20.84 50.35 -4.58
C ARG A 19 -19.66 49.97 -5.48
N HIS A 20 -18.84 48.99 -5.08
CA HIS A 20 -17.59 48.64 -5.79
C HIS A 20 -17.59 47.22 -6.36
N ARG A 21 -18.64 46.90 -7.12
CA ARG A 21 -18.96 45.54 -7.59
C ARG A 21 -17.82 44.83 -8.30
N VAL A 22 -17.11 45.49 -9.23
CA VAL A 22 -16.03 44.85 -10.00
C VAL A 22 -14.89 44.38 -9.10
N LYS A 23 -14.46 45.20 -8.15
CA LYS A 23 -13.34 44.87 -7.24
C LYS A 23 -13.74 43.80 -6.24
N THR A 24 -14.93 43.95 -5.67
CA THR A 24 -15.50 42.93 -4.79
C THR A 24 -15.55 41.58 -5.50
N VAL A 25 -15.97 41.54 -6.78
CA VAL A 25 -15.98 40.30 -7.58
C VAL A 25 -14.58 39.75 -7.80
N ILE A 26 -13.60 40.56 -8.20
CA ILE A 26 -12.21 40.10 -8.42
C ILE A 26 -11.62 39.49 -7.15
N THR A 27 -11.74 40.16 -6.00
CA THR A 27 -11.22 39.63 -4.73
C THR A 27 -11.98 38.38 -4.28
N THR A 28 -13.31 38.34 -4.48
CA THR A 28 -14.12 37.16 -4.18
C THR A 28 -13.68 35.95 -5.02
N ILE A 29 -13.45 36.15 -6.33
CA ILE A 29 -12.95 35.09 -7.23
C ILE A 29 -11.57 34.62 -6.81
N ALA A 30 -10.65 35.53 -6.49
CA ALA A 30 -9.30 35.17 -6.04
C ALA A 30 -9.36 34.29 -4.78
N VAL A 31 -10.16 34.68 -3.78
CA VAL A 31 -10.39 33.87 -2.57
C VAL A 31 -11.02 32.52 -2.93
N ALA A 32 -12.00 32.51 -3.83
CA ALA A 32 -12.69 31.29 -4.24
C ALA A 32 -11.74 30.29 -4.91
N VAL A 33 -10.93 30.73 -5.87
CA VAL A 33 -9.95 29.88 -6.56
C VAL A 33 -8.92 29.33 -5.57
N SER A 34 -8.40 30.17 -4.68
CA SER A 34 -7.47 29.74 -3.63
C SER A 34 -8.06 28.65 -2.73
N VAL A 35 -9.28 28.86 -2.23
CA VAL A 35 -9.97 27.88 -1.36
C VAL A 35 -10.28 26.60 -2.14
N ALA A 36 -10.69 26.69 -3.40
CA ALA A 36 -10.98 25.53 -4.23
C ALA A 36 -9.73 24.69 -4.50
N LEU A 37 -8.62 25.32 -4.91
CA LEU A 37 -7.35 24.65 -5.14
C LEU A 37 -6.82 24.00 -3.86
N TYR A 38 -6.99 24.66 -2.72
CA TYR A 38 -6.62 24.11 -1.42
C TYR A 38 -7.41 22.83 -1.10
N ILE A 39 -8.74 22.88 -1.24
CA ILE A 39 -9.62 21.73 -0.96
C ILE A 39 -9.29 20.57 -1.90
N ALA A 40 -9.07 20.85 -3.19
CA ALA A 40 -8.69 19.84 -4.16
C ALA A 40 -7.34 19.19 -3.83
N ALA A 41 -6.33 19.97 -3.44
CA ALA A 41 -5.01 19.46 -3.06
C ALA A 41 -5.04 18.63 -1.77
N ASP A 42 -5.77 19.07 -0.74
CA ASP A 42 -5.94 18.30 0.50
C ASP A 42 -6.69 16.98 0.26
N ALA A 43 -7.80 17.04 -0.49
CA ALA A 43 -8.58 15.87 -0.85
C ALA A 43 -7.76 14.85 -1.65
N TRP A 44 -6.92 15.34 -2.57
CA TRP A 44 -5.99 14.53 -3.33
C TRP A 44 -4.99 13.80 -2.45
N LEU A 45 -4.25 14.55 -1.61
CA LEU A 45 -3.20 13.99 -0.76
C LEU A 45 -3.76 13.01 0.27
N LEU A 46 -4.91 13.33 0.86
CA LEU A 46 -5.59 12.41 1.78
C LEU A 46 -6.03 11.13 1.04
N GLY A 47 -6.57 11.28 -0.17
CA GLY A 47 -6.97 10.15 -1.01
C GLY A 47 -5.81 9.22 -1.34
N MET A 48 -4.69 9.77 -1.81
CA MET A 48 -3.45 9.00 -2.04
C MET A 48 -3.01 8.23 -0.80
N ASN A 49 -3.06 8.88 0.38
CA ASN A 49 -2.65 8.24 1.62
C ASN A 49 -3.57 7.08 2.00
N LEU A 50 -4.88 7.28 1.90
CA LEU A 50 -5.88 6.25 2.22
C LEU A 50 -5.82 5.09 1.25
N ASP A 51 -5.72 5.36 -0.05
CA ASP A 51 -5.62 4.32 -1.07
C ASP A 51 -4.33 3.52 -0.93
N SER A 52 -3.20 4.16 -0.60
CA SER A 52 -1.97 3.41 -0.31
C SER A 52 -2.10 2.50 0.90
N ARG A 53 -2.74 2.95 1.98
CA ARG A 53 -2.97 2.09 3.16
C ARG A 53 -3.92 0.95 2.84
N ARG A 54 -5.00 1.21 2.10
CA ARG A 54 -5.92 0.19 1.62
C ARG A 54 -5.20 -0.83 0.75
N ASN A 55 -4.29 -0.40 -0.11
CA ASN A 55 -3.55 -1.31 -0.98
C ASN A 55 -2.60 -2.23 -0.20
N ILE A 56 -1.97 -1.73 0.86
CA ILE A 56 -1.16 -2.57 1.75
C ILE A 56 -2.02 -3.65 2.40
N VAL A 57 -3.19 -3.27 2.92
CA VAL A 57 -4.12 -4.19 3.58
C VAL A 57 -4.71 -5.20 2.58
N SER A 58 -5.24 -4.74 1.45
CA SER A 58 -5.99 -5.58 0.50
C SER A 58 -5.13 -6.41 -0.46
N TYR A 59 -3.83 -6.09 -0.63
CA TYR A 59 -2.98 -6.79 -1.60
C TYR A 59 -1.70 -7.38 -1.00
N GLU A 60 -1.32 -7.06 0.24
CA GLU A 60 -0.07 -7.60 0.83
C GLU A 60 -0.24 -8.34 2.16
N ILE A 61 -1.04 -7.81 3.08
CA ILE A 61 -0.93 -8.21 4.50
C ILE A 61 -2.25 -8.66 5.12
N GLY A 62 -3.40 -8.14 4.68
CA GLY A 62 -4.63 -8.20 5.45
C GLY A 62 -4.63 -7.18 6.59
N ALA A 63 -5.45 -7.43 7.61
CA ALA A 63 -5.52 -6.57 8.79
C ALA A 63 -4.38 -6.83 9.79
N ALA A 64 -4.01 -8.10 9.95
CA ALA A 64 -2.96 -8.54 10.85
C ALA A 64 -2.28 -9.81 10.33
N LYS A 65 -1.12 -10.14 10.90
CA LYS A 65 -0.43 -11.41 10.71
C LYS A 65 -0.14 -12.06 12.05
N ILE A 66 -0.13 -13.39 12.07
CA ILE A 66 0.53 -14.19 13.12
C ILE A 66 1.88 -14.64 12.58
N GLN A 67 2.91 -14.40 13.38
CA GLN A 67 4.29 -14.73 13.06
C GLN A 67 5.11 -14.85 14.34
N SER A 68 6.24 -15.57 14.29
CA SER A 68 7.16 -15.61 15.42
C SER A 68 7.81 -14.25 15.67
N ASP A 69 8.06 -13.93 16.94
CA ASP A 69 8.72 -12.69 17.34
C ASP A 69 10.15 -12.60 16.77
N ALA A 70 10.82 -13.73 16.69
CA ALA A 70 12.16 -13.86 16.12
C ALA A 70 12.16 -13.62 14.60
N TYR A 71 11.18 -14.15 13.87
CA TYR A 71 11.03 -13.84 12.44
C TYR A 71 10.83 -12.34 12.24
N PHE A 72 9.92 -11.71 12.99
CA PHE A 72 9.62 -10.29 12.83
C PHE A 72 10.84 -9.40 13.10
N ALA A 73 11.67 -9.75 14.08
CA ALA A 73 12.88 -9.01 14.42
C ALA A 73 13.91 -8.96 13.28
N LYS A 74 13.92 -9.98 12.41
CA LYS A 74 14.82 -10.09 11.25
C LYS A 74 14.06 -10.19 9.93
N LYS A 75 12.85 -9.62 9.84
CA LYS A 75 11.94 -9.79 8.70
C LYS A 75 12.57 -9.47 7.33
N ASP A 76 13.53 -8.54 7.29
CA ASP A 76 14.23 -8.15 6.05
C ASP A 76 15.25 -9.21 5.58
N GLU A 77 15.68 -10.11 6.46
CA GLU A 77 16.56 -11.24 6.15
C GLU A 77 15.79 -12.49 5.71
N LEU A 78 14.45 -12.49 5.83
CA LEU A 78 13.58 -13.65 5.56
C LEU A 78 14.05 -14.93 6.28
N PRO A 79 14.08 -14.95 7.63
CA PRO A 79 14.61 -16.06 8.41
C PRO A 79 13.65 -17.26 8.36
N MET A 80 13.71 -18.05 7.29
CA MET A 80 12.82 -19.20 7.02
C MET A 80 12.85 -20.26 8.14
N TYR A 81 13.95 -20.30 8.90
CA TYR A 81 14.14 -21.15 10.07
C TYR A 81 13.24 -20.73 11.25
N GLU A 82 12.73 -19.50 11.29
CA GLU A 82 11.77 -19.04 12.29
C GLU A 82 10.30 -19.32 11.91
N SER A 83 10.08 -20.38 11.11
CA SER A 83 8.76 -20.88 10.72
C SER A 83 8.08 -21.66 11.85
N PHE A 84 6.77 -21.86 11.75
CA PHE A 84 5.98 -22.57 12.74
C PHE A 84 4.97 -23.53 12.08
N VAL A 85 4.61 -24.59 12.81
CA VAL A 85 3.66 -25.64 12.39
C VAL A 85 2.36 -25.55 13.18
N GLY A 86 1.33 -26.28 12.76
CA GLY A 86 0.03 -26.35 13.46
C GLY A 86 -0.80 -25.07 13.29
N TRP A 87 -0.59 -24.34 12.20
CA TRP A 87 -1.34 -23.14 11.86
C TRP A 87 -2.80 -23.43 11.54
N GLU A 88 -3.14 -24.66 11.14
CA GLU A 88 -4.49 -25.11 10.80
C GLU A 88 -5.44 -24.94 11.99
N LYS A 89 -4.98 -25.30 13.19
CA LYS A 89 -5.77 -25.11 14.42
C LYS A 89 -5.98 -23.64 14.76
N ILE A 90 -5.00 -22.81 14.46
CA ILE A 90 -5.08 -21.36 14.64
C ILE A 90 -6.09 -20.79 13.63
N ALA A 91 -6.06 -21.26 12.38
CA ALA A 91 -7.00 -20.90 11.34
C ALA A 91 -8.45 -21.28 11.72
N ASP A 92 -8.69 -22.51 12.18
CA ASP A 92 -10.02 -22.95 12.65
C ASP A 92 -10.56 -22.07 13.80
N ALA A 93 -9.68 -21.67 14.72
CA ALA A 93 -10.02 -20.80 15.84
C ALA A 93 -10.33 -19.36 15.37
N LEU A 94 -9.61 -18.86 14.35
CA LEU A 94 -9.88 -17.56 13.73
C LEU A 94 -11.21 -17.56 12.97
N GLU A 95 -11.50 -18.62 12.22
CA GLU A 95 -12.76 -18.77 11.49
C GLU A 95 -13.95 -18.77 12.46
N THR A 96 -13.84 -19.52 13.57
CA THR A 96 -14.84 -19.53 14.66
C THR A 96 -15.03 -18.14 15.27
N ALA A 97 -13.98 -17.33 15.29
CA ALA A 97 -14.00 -15.96 15.79
C ALA A 97 -14.47 -14.92 14.73
N GLY A 98 -14.80 -15.34 13.50
CA GLY A 98 -15.28 -14.47 12.42
C GLY A 98 -14.17 -13.79 11.62
N TYR A 99 -13.00 -14.43 11.53
CA TYR A 99 -11.87 -13.98 10.72
C TYR A 99 -11.48 -15.04 9.70
N ASP A 100 -11.25 -14.61 8.47
CA ASP A 100 -10.61 -15.42 7.45
C ASP A 100 -9.08 -15.36 7.67
N SER A 101 -8.40 -16.46 7.40
CA SER A 101 -6.95 -16.54 7.47
C SER A 101 -6.35 -17.20 6.24
N ALA A 102 -5.12 -16.85 5.88
CA ALA A 102 -4.40 -17.45 4.76
C ALA A 102 -2.95 -17.75 5.15
N PRO A 103 -2.49 -19.01 5.07
CA PRO A 103 -1.12 -19.40 5.40
C PRO A 103 -0.17 -18.95 4.29
N ARG A 104 1.05 -18.55 4.67
CA ARG A 104 2.13 -18.32 3.72
C ARG A 104 3.47 -18.86 4.19
N PHE A 105 4.25 -19.33 3.22
CA PHE A 105 5.69 -19.56 3.39
C PHE A 105 6.47 -18.67 2.43
N VAL A 106 7.18 -17.69 2.97
CA VAL A 106 7.92 -16.68 2.19
C VAL A 106 9.39 -17.09 2.10
N PHE A 107 9.89 -17.19 0.87
CA PHE A 107 11.30 -17.52 0.61
C PHE A 107 11.82 -16.76 -0.61
N SER A 108 13.15 -16.73 -0.79
CA SER A 108 13.76 -16.15 -1.99
C SER A 108 14.44 -17.22 -2.83
N GLY A 109 14.47 -17.05 -4.15
CA GLY A 109 15.15 -17.97 -5.04
C GLY A 109 15.46 -17.33 -6.39
N THR A 110 16.30 -17.98 -7.19
CA THR A 110 16.53 -17.57 -8.57
C THR A 110 15.68 -18.41 -9.49
N LEU A 111 14.91 -17.76 -10.34
CA LEU A 111 14.11 -18.42 -11.36
C LEU A 111 14.82 -18.35 -12.71
N TYR A 112 14.84 -19.48 -13.42
CA TYR A 112 15.42 -19.63 -14.74
C TYR A 112 14.34 -20.02 -15.74
N SER A 113 14.26 -19.28 -16.84
CA SER A 113 13.50 -19.66 -18.03
C SER A 113 14.45 -20.04 -19.15
N ARG A 114 13.90 -20.37 -20.32
CA ARG A 114 14.70 -20.69 -21.53
C ARG A 114 15.61 -19.54 -21.97
N THR A 115 15.24 -18.30 -21.67
CA THR A 115 15.87 -17.09 -22.24
C THR A 115 16.24 -16.04 -21.19
N GLY A 116 15.84 -16.21 -19.94
CA GLY A 116 16.03 -15.22 -18.89
C GLY A 116 16.24 -15.83 -17.51
N THR A 117 16.74 -15.00 -16.61
CA THR A 117 16.87 -15.34 -15.19
C THR A 117 16.58 -14.11 -14.35
N ALA A 118 15.93 -14.32 -13.20
CA ALA A 118 15.64 -13.25 -12.26
C ALA A 118 15.65 -13.79 -10.82
N PRO A 119 16.15 -13.01 -9.84
CA PRO A 119 15.88 -13.27 -8.44
C PRO A 119 14.41 -12.94 -8.15
N ILE A 120 13.72 -13.86 -7.50
CA ILE A 120 12.29 -13.79 -7.20
C ILE A 120 12.09 -13.98 -5.70
N LEU A 121 11.22 -13.15 -5.11
CA LEU A 121 10.62 -13.40 -3.82
C LEU A 121 9.39 -14.28 -4.05
N PHE A 122 9.34 -15.44 -3.42
CA PHE A 122 8.23 -16.37 -3.54
C PHE A 122 7.33 -16.29 -2.30
N ASP A 123 6.05 -16.07 -2.55
CA ASP A 123 4.98 -16.27 -1.59
C ASP A 123 4.36 -17.64 -1.90
N ALA A 124 4.63 -18.64 -1.07
CA ALA A 124 3.91 -19.90 -1.14
C ALA A 124 2.57 -19.74 -0.43
N VAL A 125 1.46 -19.93 -1.13
CA VAL A 125 0.11 -19.56 -0.66
C VAL A 125 -0.87 -20.73 -0.82
N ASP A 126 -1.89 -20.78 0.01
CA ASP A 126 -3.10 -21.57 -0.28
C ASP A 126 -4.00 -20.75 -1.22
N PRO A 127 -4.20 -21.14 -2.50
CA PRO A 127 -4.91 -20.30 -3.46
C PRO A 127 -6.35 -19.96 -3.08
N GLU A 128 -7.05 -20.83 -2.36
CA GLU A 128 -8.45 -20.62 -1.97
C GLU A 128 -8.54 -19.61 -0.82
N GLN A 129 -7.76 -19.84 0.23
CA GLN A 129 -7.72 -18.95 1.40
C GLN A 129 -7.15 -17.57 1.04
N GLU A 130 -6.13 -17.55 0.18
CA GLU A 130 -5.48 -16.33 -0.29
C GLU A 130 -6.44 -15.43 -1.09
N THR A 131 -7.25 -16.03 -1.98
CA THR A 131 -8.26 -15.31 -2.80
C THR A 131 -9.41 -14.78 -1.94
N ALA A 132 -9.76 -15.48 -0.86
CA ALA A 132 -10.76 -14.98 0.10
C ALA A 132 -10.26 -13.72 0.82
N LEU A 133 -8.97 -13.65 1.14
CA LEU A 133 -8.37 -12.63 2.01
C LEU A 133 -7.83 -11.42 1.24
N LEU A 134 -7.15 -11.64 0.12
CA LEU A 134 -6.45 -10.62 -0.67
C LEU A 134 -6.98 -10.55 -2.10
N ARG A 135 -6.76 -9.40 -2.75
CA ARG A 135 -7.34 -9.08 -4.05
C ARG A 135 -6.42 -9.27 -5.24
N TYR A 136 -5.11 -9.35 -5.05
CA TYR A 136 -4.20 -9.54 -6.18
C TYR A 136 -4.48 -10.82 -7.01
N PRO A 137 -5.04 -11.93 -6.48
CA PRO A 137 -5.42 -13.09 -7.29
C PRO A 137 -6.52 -12.78 -8.33
N ASP A 138 -7.36 -11.76 -8.10
CA ASP A 138 -8.37 -11.30 -9.06
C ASP A 138 -7.77 -10.50 -10.24
N PHE A 139 -6.50 -10.10 -10.14
CA PHE A 139 -5.80 -9.26 -11.12
C PHE A 139 -4.76 -10.06 -11.92
N VAL A 140 -5.20 -11.14 -12.54
CA VAL A 140 -4.38 -11.90 -13.51
C VAL A 140 -4.61 -11.33 -14.91
N GLU A 141 -3.57 -10.71 -15.47
CA GLU A 141 -3.60 -10.10 -16.81
C GLU A 141 -3.64 -11.15 -17.92
N SER A 142 -3.02 -12.31 -17.70
CA SER A 142 -2.96 -13.39 -18.68
C SER A 142 -2.86 -14.72 -17.95
N GLY A 143 -3.57 -15.74 -18.44
CA GLY A 143 -3.63 -17.06 -17.83
C GLY A 143 -4.58 -17.08 -16.62
N ARG A 144 -4.19 -17.77 -15.55
CA ARG A 144 -4.97 -17.88 -14.31
C ARG A 144 -4.07 -17.92 -13.07
N PHE A 145 -4.67 -17.74 -11.89
CA PHE A 145 -3.97 -18.00 -10.64
C PHE A 145 -3.68 -19.51 -10.47
N PRO A 146 -2.62 -19.92 -9.75
CA PRO A 146 -2.24 -21.32 -9.60
C PRO A 146 -3.31 -22.15 -8.87
N GLU A 147 -3.46 -23.41 -9.25
CA GLU A 147 -4.35 -24.36 -8.58
C GLU A 147 -3.58 -25.16 -7.52
N ALA A 148 -4.25 -25.49 -6.41
CA ALA A 148 -3.69 -26.34 -5.37
C ALA A 148 -3.23 -27.70 -5.94
N GLY A 149 -2.09 -28.18 -5.44
CA GLY A 149 -1.58 -29.54 -5.68
C GLY A 149 -0.81 -29.68 -6.98
N ARG A 150 -0.57 -28.58 -7.71
CA ARG A 150 0.19 -28.58 -8.96
C ARG A 150 1.43 -27.71 -8.85
N ALA A 151 2.50 -28.12 -9.54
CA ALA A 151 3.74 -27.36 -9.67
C ALA A 151 3.55 -26.18 -10.65
N GLU A 152 2.71 -25.25 -10.25
CA GLU A 152 2.29 -24.08 -11.02
C GLU A 152 2.74 -22.80 -10.30
N LEU A 153 2.93 -21.73 -11.07
CA LEU A 153 3.42 -20.45 -10.55
C LEU A 153 2.69 -19.31 -11.25
N ALA A 154 2.29 -18.29 -10.49
CA ALA A 154 1.95 -16.99 -11.05
C ALA A 154 3.08 -15.99 -10.76
N LEU A 155 3.33 -15.07 -11.70
CA LEU A 155 4.42 -14.10 -11.59
C LEU A 155 3.90 -12.67 -11.67
N GLY A 156 4.49 -11.77 -10.91
CA GLY A 156 4.32 -10.34 -11.15
C GLY A 156 4.81 -9.95 -12.54
N THR A 157 4.20 -8.93 -13.15
CA THR A 157 4.56 -8.48 -14.52
C THR A 157 6.06 -8.21 -14.70
N VAL A 158 6.73 -7.60 -13.72
CA VAL A 158 8.16 -7.27 -13.81
C VAL A 158 9.03 -8.54 -13.81
N ALA A 159 8.67 -9.56 -13.02
CA ALA A 159 9.32 -10.86 -13.07
C ALA A 159 9.12 -11.52 -14.44
N ALA A 160 7.88 -11.52 -14.93
CA ALA A 160 7.51 -12.14 -16.20
C ALA A 160 8.28 -11.54 -17.38
N ASP A 161 8.37 -10.21 -17.44
CA ASP A 161 9.11 -9.48 -18.48
C ASP A 161 10.61 -9.81 -18.46
N LYS A 162 11.24 -9.87 -17.28
CA LYS A 162 12.67 -10.22 -17.14
C LYS A 162 12.96 -11.65 -17.57
N LEU A 163 12.04 -12.56 -17.27
CA LEU A 163 12.12 -13.97 -17.63
C LEU A 163 11.69 -14.24 -19.07
N ARG A 164 11.11 -13.24 -19.74
CA ARG A 164 10.48 -13.36 -21.08
C ARG A 164 9.46 -14.50 -21.15
N VAL A 165 8.68 -14.66 -20.07
CA VAL A 165 7.55 -15.59 -20.00
C VAL A 165 6.25 -14.81 -20.15
N GLY A 166 5.16 -15.49 -20.50
CA GLY A 166 3.90 -14.85 -20.84
C GLY A 166 3.81 -14.43 -22.31
N ILE A 167 2.79 -13.64 -22.63
CA ILE A 167 2.53 -13.13 -23.98
C ILE A 167 3.42 -11.91 -24.23
N PRO A 168 4.37 -11.97 -25.17
CA PRO A 168 5.24 -10.83 -25.44
C PRO A 168 4.45 -9.74 -26.17
N ARG A 169 4.34 -8.55 -25.58
CA ARG A 169 3.66 -7.40 -26.21
C ARG A 169 4.46 -6.80 -27.36
N ARG A 170 5.80 -6.82 -27.27
CA ARG A 170 6.73 -6.29 -28.29
C ARG A 170 7.96 -7.20 -28.45
N PRO A 171 7.80 -8.42 -28.99
CA PRO A 171 8.92 -9.34 -29.19
C PRO A 171 9.91 -8.77 -30.22
N THR A 172 11.19 -9.15 -30.09
CA THR A 172 12.13 -8.96 -31.19
C THR A 172 11.72 -9.85 -32.38
N THR A 173 12.18 -9.54 -33.58
CA THR A 173 11.89 -10.37 -34.77
C THR A 173 12.29 -11.83 -34.55
N GLU A 174 13.47 -12.06 -33.95
CA GLU A 174 13.97 -13.40 -33.63
C GLU A 174 13.08 -14.11 -32.59
N GLU A 175 12.69 -13.42 -31.51
CA GLU A 175 11.80 -13.97 -30.49
C GLU A 175 10.42 -14.30 -31.07
N TYR A 176 9.89 -13.42 -31.93
CA TYR A 176 8.63 -13.64 -32.60
C TYR A 176 8.68 -14.88 -33.48
N GLU A 177 9.66 -15.00 -34.38
CA GLU A 177 9.77 -16.14 -35.29
C GLU A 177 9.96 -17.46 -34.55
N LYS A 178 10.83 -17.47 -33.53
CA LYS A 178 11.24 -18.70 -32.84
C LYS A 178 10.27 -19.12 -31.74
N ASP A 179 9.88 -18.20 -30.87
CA ASP A 179 9.23 -18.51 -29.60
C ASP A 179 7.73 -18.16 -29.57
N VAL A 180 7.25 -17.32 -30.51
CA VAL A 180 5.83 -16.94 -30.62
C VAL A 180 5.18 -17.63 -31.82
N TYR A 181 5.56 -17.26 -33.04
CA TYR A 181 5.08 -17.87 -34.27
C TYR A 181 5.49 -19.35 -34.36
N GLY A 182 6.71 -19.67 -33.95
CA GLY A 182 7.21 -21.05 -33.87
C GLY A 182 6.49 -21.95 -32.86
N ALA A 183 5.65 -21.38 -31.97
CA ALA A 183 4.82 -22.16 -31.06
C ALA A 183 3.60 -22.80 -31.76
N ALA A 184 3.21 -22.31 -32.94
CA ALA A 184 2.10 -22.86 -33.70
C ALA A 184 2.39 -24.29 -34.18
N THR A 185 1.44 -25.20 -33.92
CA THR A 185 1.53 -26.61 -34.32
C THR A 185 0.84 -26.89 -35.66
N ASP A 186 -0.07 -26.01 -36.08
CA ASP A 186 -0.79 -26.10 -37.35
C ASP A 186 -0.92 -24.73 -38.06
N ALA A 187 -1.36 -24.76 -39.32
CA ALA A 187 -1.50 -23.56 -40.14
C ALA A 187 -2.59 -22.59 -39.64
N GLY A 188 -3.59 -23.10 -38.90
CA GLY A 188 -4.65 -22.29 -38.31
C GLY A 188 -4.15 -21.50 -37.09
N GLU A 189 -3.33 -22.12 -36.24
CA GLU A 189 -2.61 -21.44 -35.16
C GLU A 189 -1.63 -20.41 -35.71
N ALA A 190 -0.84 -20.77 -36.72
CA ALA A 190 0.12 -19.85 -37.35
C ALA A 190 -0.57 -18.62 -37.95
N GLY A 191 -1.68 -18.83 -38.67
CA GLY A 191 -2.49 -17.73 -39.21
C GLY A 191 -3.14 -16.86 -38.13
N PHE A 192 -3.56 -17.46 -37.02
CA PHE A 192 -4.09 -16.74 -35.86
C PHE A 192 -3.04 -15.84 -35.20
N ILE A 193 -1.84 -16.37 -34.93
CA ILE A 193 -0.74 -15.60 -34.34
C ILE A 193 -0.33 -14.45 -35.26
N ALA A 194 -0.17 -14.72 -36.56
CA ALA A 194 0.18 -13.69 -37.54
C ALA A 194 -0.87 -12.58 -37.63
N GLY A 195 -2.15 -12.88 -37.40
CA GLY A 195 -3.23 -11.88 -37.37
C GLY A 195 -3.31 -11.06 -36.08
N LEU A 196 -2.57 -11.44 -35.02
CA LEU A 196 -2.53 -10.74 -33.74
C LEU A 196 -1.35 -9.76 -33.59
N TYR A 197 -0.33 -9.89 -34.45
CA TYR A 197 0.86 -9.05 -34.39
C TYR A 197 1.00 -8.21 -35.66
N ASP A 198 1.20 -6.91 -35.46
CA ASP A 198 1.49 -5.96 -36.54
C ASP A 198 2.96 -5.55 -36.47
N GLU A 199 3.58 -5.31 -37.62
CA GLU A 199 4.92 -4.69 -37.68
C GLU A 199 4.79 -3.17 -37.46
N ARG A 200 5.40 -2.66 -36.39
CA ARG A 200 5.44 -1.23 -36.03
C ARG A 200 6.87 -0.82 -35.70
N ASP A 201 7.38 0.20 -36.39
CA ASP A 201 8.75 0.71 -36.20
C ASP A 201 9.86 -0.36 -36.35
N GLY A 202 9.65 -1.36 -37.21
CA GLY A 202 10.59 -2.46 -37.44
C GLY A 202 10.62 -3.54 -36.35
N LEU A 203 9.65 -3.51 -35.42
CA LEU A 203 9.41 -4.53 -34.41
C LEU A 203 8.01 -5.10 -34.55
N MET A 204 7.84 -6.36 -34.19
CA MET A 204 6.51 -6.96 -34.07
C MET A 204 5.86 -6.45 -32.78
N ALA A 205 4.59 -6.04 -32.86
CA ALA A 205 3.82 -5.55 -31.73
C ALA A 205 2.45 -6.25 -31.70
N LEU A 206 2.07 -6.72 -30.53
CA LEU A 206 0.72 -7.26 -30.30
C LEU A 206 -0.30 -6.14 -30.51
N ARG A 207 -1.41 -6.46 -31.19
CA ARG A 207 -2.51 -5.52 -31.46
C ARG A 207 -3.07 -4.96 -30.15
N ASP A 208 -3.19 -3.63 -30.04
CA ASP A 208 -3.62 -2.97 -28.79
C ASP A 208 -5.07 -3.29 -28.39
N ASP A 209 -5.91 -3.69 -29.35
CA ASP A 209 -7.32 -4.07 -29.17
C ASP A 209 -7.54 -5.60 -29.21
N ALA A 210 -6.49 -6.40 -28.99
CA ALA A 210 -6.61 -7.84 -28.83
C ALA A 210 -7.59 -8.16 -27.67
N GLY A 211 -8.65 -8.91 -27.97
CA GLY A 211 -9.67 -9.25 -27.00
C GLY A 211 -9.22 -10.35 -26.03
N ALA A 212 -9.85 -10.41 -24.85
CA ALA A 212 -9.51 -11.42 -23.82
C ALA A 212 -9.53 -12.86 -24.35
N ALA A 213 -10.50 -13.23 -25.19
CA ALA A 213 -10.58 -14.57 -25.78
C ALA A 213 -9.44 -14.87 -26.77
N GLU A 214 -8.93 -13.84 -27.47
CA GLU A 214 -7.76 -13.99 -28.34
C GLU A 214 -6.49 -14.18 -27.49
N LEU A 215 -6.34 -13.41 -26.42
CA LEU A 215 -5.21 -13.52 -25.49
C LEU A 215 -5.19 -14.88 -24.78
N ASP A 216 -6.34 -15.39 -24.32
CA ASP A 216 -6.45 -16.72 -23.73
C ASP A 216 -6.07 -17.83 -24.70
N ARG A 217 -6.51 -17.71 -25.97
CA ARG A 217 -6.13 -18.66 -27.01
C ARG A 217 -4.62 -18.63 -27.27
N LEU A 218 -4.03 -17.43 -27.35
CA LEU A 218 -2.59 -17.27 -27.53
C LEU A 218 -1.81 -17.82 -26.34
N TRP A 219 -2.26 -17.55 -25.10
CA TRP A 219 -1.70 -18.12 -23.88
C TRP A 219 -1.66 -19.64 -23.97
N GLY A 220 -2.79 -20.27 -24.32
CA GLY A 220 -2.87 -21.73 -24.47
C GLY A 220 -1.92 -22.31 -25.51
N ILE A 221 -1.63 -21.58 -26.60
CA ILE A 221 -0.63 -22.00 -27.60
C ILE A 221 0.79 -21.89 -27.01
N LEU A 222 1.12 -20.75 -26.41
CA LEU A 222 2.46 -20.49 -25.85
C LEU A 222 2.79 -21.41 -24.66
N SER A 223 1.81 -21.74 -23.82
CA SER A 223 1.99 -22.70 -22.73
C SER A 223 2.37 -24.09 -23.25
N ARG A 224 1.89 -24.51 -24.42
CA ARG A 224 2.24 -25.81 -25.01
C ARG A 224 3.65 -25.87 -25.60
N SER A 225 4.28 -24.73 -25.92
CA SER A 225 5.63 -24.69 -26.50
C SER A 225 6.75 -24.78 -25.45
N GLY A 226 6.38 -24.89 -24.16
CA GLY A 226 7.29 -24.86 -23.02
C GLY A 226 7.93 -23.48 -22.80
N ARG A 227 7.37 -22.41 -23.38
CA ARG A 227 7.81 -21.03 -23.12
C ARG A 227 7.59 -20.65 -21.65
N MET A 228 6.58 -21.23 -21.01
CA MET A 228 6.21 -20.97 -19.63
C MET A 228 6.93 -21.87 -18.62
N ASP A 229 7.75 -22.81 -19.09
CA ASP A 229 8.46 -23.74 -18.23
C ASP A 229 9.62 -23.01 -17.55
N VAL A 230 9.68 -23.14 -16.23
CA VAL A 230 10.64 -22.45 -15.38
C VAL A 230 11.24 -23.40 -14.36
N ARG A 231 12.46 -23.07 -13.93
CA ARG A 231 13.14 -23.79 -12.85
C ARG A 231 13.50 -22.84 -11.73
N ILE A 232 13.08 -23.18 -10.52
CA ILE A 232 13.38 -22.43 -9.30
C ILE A 232 14.62 -23.08 -8.68
N SER A 233 15.67 -22.28 -8.48
CA SER A 233 16.83 -22.67 -7.69
C SER A 233 16.78 -21.90 -6.38
N THR A 234 16.69 -22.63 -5.27
CA THR A 234 16.65 -22.03 -3.94
C THR A 234 17.45 -22.84 -2.92
N VAL A 235 17.90 -22.13 -1.89
CA VAL A 235 18.53 -22.69 -0.71
C VAL A 235 17.75 -22.16 0.48
N ILE A 236 17.14 -23.07 1.24
CA ILE A 236 16.41 -22.69 2.45
C ILE A 236 17.03 -23.35 3.67
N ASP A 237 17.05 -22.59 4.76
CA ASP A 237 17.45 -23.06 6.08
C ASP A 237 16.17 -23.28 6.90
N MET A 238 15.97 -24.50 7.37
CA MET A 238 14.85 -24.85 8.25
C MET A 238 15.36 -25.44 9.56
N VAL A 239 14.70 -25.15 10.67
CA VAL A 239 15.01 -25.78 11.95
C VAL A 239 14.33 -27.14 11.97
N ALA A 240 15.12 -28.21 11.99
CA ALA A 240 14.61 -29.58 12.04
C ALA A 240 15.55 -30.44 12.89
N ALA A 241 14.99 -31.44 13.57
CA ALA A 241 15.82 -32.44 14.22
C ALA A 241 16.60 -33.19 13.14
N PRO A 242 17.93 -33.28 13.22
CA PRO A 242 18.71 -33.94 12.18
C PRO A 242 18.32 -35.42 12.07
N GLU A 243 17.97 -35.86 10.86
CA GLU A 243 17.61 -37.26 10.62
C GLU A 243 18.76 -38.20 10.96
N THR A 244 20.00 -37.77 10.69
CA THR A 244 21.20 -38.46 11.14
C THR A 244 22.21 -37.51 11.78
N VAL A 245 22.91 -38.01 12.80
CA VAL A 245 24.00 -37.32 13.48
C VAL A 245 25.17 -38.27 13.61
N ARG A 246 26.35 -37.90 13.10
CA ARG A 246 27.55 -38.73 13.27
C ARG A 246 27.80 -39.00 14.75
N ARG A 247 28.29 -40.20 15.07
CA ARG A 247 28.52 -40.63 16.45
C ARG A 247 29.38 -39.65 17.26
N ASP A 248 30.47 -39.16 16.69
CA ASP A 248 31.36 -38.17 17.33
C ASP A 248 30.59 -36.90 17.71
N ARG A 249 29.83 -36.35 16.76
CA ARG A 249 28.98 -35.17 16.98
C ARG A 249 27.88 -35.43 17.99
N PHE A 250 27.28 -36.62 17.98
CA PHE A 250 26.19 -36.96 18.92
C PHE A 250 26.71 -37.09 20.35
N GLU A 251 27.78 -37.86 20.56
CA GLU A 251 28.34 -38.18 21.88
C GLU A 251 29.17 -37.04 22.47
N GLU A 252 29.93 -36.31 21.64
CA GLU A 252 30.93 -35.32 22.10
C GLU A 252 30.45 -33.87 22.01
N ASP A 253 29.50 -33.55 21.11
CA ASP A 253 28.99 -32.17 20.93
C ASP A 253 27.54 -32.03 21.40
N LEU A 254 26.62 -32.85 20.87
CA LEU A 254 25.18 -32.71 21.12
C LEU A 254 24.80 -33.13 22.54
N LEU A 255 25.07 -34.38 22.94
CA LEU A 255 24.69 -34.84 24.28
C LEU A 255 25.26 -33.94 25.38
N PRO A 256 26.53 -33.47 25.35
CA PRO A 256 27.07 -32.58 26.38
C PRO A 256 26.49 -31.18 26.43
N SER A 257 25.93 -30.68 25.32
CA SER A 257 25.33 -29.34 25.25
C SER A 257 23.86 -29.31 25.72
N LEU A 258 23.17 -30.45 25.71
CA LEU A 258 21.81 -30.60 26.21
C LEU A 258 21.74 -30.68 27.75
N ASP A 259 20.64 -30.17 28.32
CA ASP A 259 20.31 -30.36 29.73
C ASP A 259 19.87 -31.81 30.04
N ALA A 260 19.52 -32.11 31.30
CA ALA A 260 19.20 -33.48 31.71
C ALA A 260 17.95 -34.04 31.00
N GLU A 261 16.96 -33.19 30.73
CA GLU A 261 15.71 -33.56 30.05
C GLU A 261 15.94 -33.73 28.54
N GLY A 262 16.65 -32.78 27.92
CA GLY A 262 17.07 -32.83 26.52
C GLY A 262 17.96 -34.05 26.22
N ARG A 263 18.89 -34.41 27.11
CA ARG A 263 19.68 -35.65 26.99
C ARG A 263 18.81 -36.90 26.97
N ALA A 264 17.83 -36.98 27.86
CA ALA A 264 16.94 -38.14 27.92
C ALA A 264 16.09 -38.23 26.65
N LEU A 265 15.60 -37.10 26.15
CA LEU A 265 14.88 -37.00 24.87
C LEU A 265 15.76 -37.45 23.70
N ALA A 266 17.00 -36.94 23.58
CA ALA A 266 17.91 -37.31 22.50
C ALA A 266 18.25 -38.81 22.53
N LEU A 267 18.57 -39.37 23.70
CA LEU A 267 18.87 -40.80 23.83
C LEU A 267 17.66 -41.70 23.57
N GLY A 268 16.44 -41.21 23.82
CA GLY A 268 15.20 -41.95 23.53
C GLY A 268 14.72 -41.82 22.08
N SER A 269 15.18 -40.79 21.36
CA SER A 269 14.71 -40.45 20.01
C SER A 269 15.69 -40.83 18.89
N TYR A 270 16.92 -41.21 19.23
CA TYR A 270 17.92 -41.65 18.26
C TYR A 270 18.41 -43.06 18.55
N GLU A 271 18.55 -43.85 17.49
CA GLU A 271 19.16 -45.18 17.54
C GLU A 271 20.47 -45.19 16.75
N ARG A 272 21.44 -45.99 17.18
CA ARG A 272 22.75 -46.06 16.54
C ARG A 272 22.75 -47.09 15.42
N ASP A 273 23.15 -46.69 14.22
CA ASP A 273 23.52 -47.61 13.16
C ASP A 273 24.98 -48.10 13.37
N PRO A 274 25.21 -49.39 13.63
CA PRO A 274 26.55 -49.92 13.91
C PRO A 274 27.44 -50.01 12.66
N VAL A 275 26.89 -49.87 11.46
CA VAL A 275 27.59 -49.97 10.17
C VAL A 275 27.98 -48.58 9.66
N LEU A 276 27.05 -47.63 9.71
CA LEU A 276 27.28 -46.25 9.26
C LEU A 276 27.98 -45.37 10.32
N ASP A 277 27.99 -45.81 11.58
CA ASP A 277 28.52 -45.08 12.74
C ASP A 277 27.86 -43.70 12.94
N GLU A 278 26.54 -43.67 12.67
CA GLU A 278 25.66 -42.52 12.85
C GLU A 278 24.50 -42.89 13.78
N TYR A 279 23.96 -41.89 14.46
CA TYR A 279 22.68 -41.94 15.15
C TYR A 279 21.61 -41.50 14.17
N TYR A 280 20.55 -42.29 14.00
CA TYR A 280 19.39 -41.95 13.20
C TYR A 280 18.18 -41.68 14.09
N LEU A 281 17.39 -40.68 13.71
CA LEU A 281 16.17 -40.32 14.41
C LEU A 281 15.12 -41.43 14.21
N THR A 282 14.51 -41.92 15.29
CA THR A 282 13.58 -43.05 15.30
C THR A 282 12.15 -42.71 15.71
N THR A 283 11.92 -41.45 16.07
CA THR A 283 10.60 -40.96 16.47
C THR A 283 9.99 -40.07 15.40
N ASP A 284 8.73 -40.34 15.09
CA ASP A 284 7.91 -39.48 14.24
C ASP A 284 6.90 -38.66 15.08
N ASP A 285 6.97 -38.74 16.42
CA ASP A 285 6.06 -38.03 17.30
C ASP A 285 6.33 -36.51 17.31
N PRO A 286 5.39 -35.66 16.83
CA PRO A 286 5.63 -34.22 16.68
C PRO A 286 5.96 -33.50 18.00
N ALA A 287 5.37 -33.95 19.11
CA ALA A 287 5.61 -33.34 20.42
C ALA A 287 7.03 -33.61 20.91
N THR A 288 7.49 -34.85 20.75
CA THR A 288 8.86 -35.26 21.05
C THR A 288 9.88 -34.56 20.14
N LEU A 289 9.61 -34.49 18.83
CA LEU A 289 10.45 -33.77 17.87
C LEU A 289 10.58 -32.29 18.23
N ALA A 290 9.48 -31.62 18.56
CA ALA A 290 9.51 -30.22 18.98
C ALA A 290 10.27 -30.02 20.31
N ALA A 291 10.14 -30.93 21.27
CA ALA A 291 10.88 -30.87 22.53
C ALA A 291 12.39 -31.08 22.31
N LEU A 292 12.75 -32.08 21.49
CA LEU A 292 14.12 -32.37 21.09
C LEU A 292 14.75 -31.18 20.37
N LEU A 293 14.04 -30.62 19.38
CA LEU A 293 14.49 -29.47 18.61
C LEU A 293 14.72 -28.25 19.50
N ARG A 294 13.78 -27.94 20.41
CA ARG A 294 13.95 -26.88 21.40
C ARG A 294 15.19 -27.08 22.26
N ALA A 295 15.42 -28.29 22.75
CA ALA A 295 16.59 -28.59 23.54
C ALA A 295 17.89 -28.38 22.73
N MET A 296 17.91 -28.79 21.46
CA MET A 296 19.02 -28.55 20.53
C MET A 296 19.26 -27.07 20.23
N THR A 297 18.20 -26.29 20.04
CA THR A 297 18.28 -24.85 19.78
C THR A 297 18.79 -24.09 21.00
N VAL A 298 18.32 -24.42 22.21
CA VAL A 298 18.84 -23.83 23.46
C VAL A 298 20.33 -24.16 23.65
N ALA A 299 20.73 -25.35 23.23
CA ALA A 299 22.11 -25.82 23.23
C ALA A 299 22.99 -25.23 22.11
N ASP A 300 22.44 -24.37 21.24
CA ASP A 300 23.10 -23.79 20.06
C ASP A 300 23.73 -24.86 19.14
N TYR A 301 23.05 -26.00 19.00
CA TYR A 301 23.53 -27.10 18.17
C TYR A 301 23.29 -26.81 16.69
N SER A 302 24.36 -26.52 15.95
CA SER A 302 24.29 -26.16 14.53
C SER A 302 23.74 -27.26 13.60
N GLY A 303 23.75 -28.53 14.04
CA GLY A 303 23.14 -29.62 13.29
C GLY A 303 21.61 -29.61 13.27
N ALA A 304 20.96 -28.69 14.00
CA ALA A 304 19.51 -28.47 13.96
C ALA A 304 19.04 -27.64 12.76
N ILE A 305 19.95 -27.20 11.88
CA ILE A 305 19.62 -26.47 10.66
C ILE A 305 19.71 -27.41 9.46
N ARG A 306 18.58 -27.67 8.82
CA ARG A 306 18.48 -28.42 7.56
C ARG A 306 18.64 -27.44 6.39
N HIS A 307 19.76 -27.56 5.67
CA HIS A 307 19.99 -26.84 4.42
C HIS A 307 19.34 -27.59 3.25
N VAL A 308 18.21 -27.08 2.77
CA VAL A 308 17.49 -27.67 1.63
C VAL A 308 17.87 -26.91 0.36
N ASN A 309 18.70 -27.53 -0.46
CA ASN A 309 19.02 -27.07 -1.81
C ASN A 309 18.10 -27.78 -2.80
N GLN A 310 17.20 -27.04 -3.43
CA GLN A 310 16.17 -27.62 -4.31
C GLN A 310 16.17 -26.93 -5.68
N LEU A 311 16.01 -27.75 -6.71
CA LEU A 311 15.69 -27.34 -8.07
C LEU A 311 14.27 -27.79 -8.36
N ILE A 312 13.34 -26.86 -8.34
CA ILE A 312 11.91 -27.15 -8.48
C ILE A 312 11.50 -26.78 -9.90
N ASP A 313 11.02 -27.76 -10.65
CA ASP A 313 10.40 -27.52 -11.96
C ASP A 313 8.98 -27.01 -11.75
N ALA A 314 8.64 -25.88 -12.39
CA ALA A 314 7.31 -25.29 -12.31
C ALA A 314 6.90 -24.73 -13.67
N THR A 315 5.59 -24.50 -13.85
CA THR A 315 5.06 -23.85 -15.06
C THR A 315 4.39 -22.53 -14.68
N VAL A 316 4.71 -21.46 -15.40
CA VAL A 316 4.02 -20.17 -15.24
C VAL A 316 2.62 -20.28 -15.83
N VAL A 317 1.60 -20.21 -14.98
CA VAL A 317 0.19 -20.32 -15.38
C VAL A 317 -0.56 -19.00 -15.37
N GLY A 318 0.01 -17.96 -14.77
CA GLY A 318 -0.58 -16.62 -14.81
C GLY A 318 0.41 -15.48 -14.57
N ILE A 319 0.07 -14.31 -15.08
CA ILE A 319 0.79 -13.05 -14.83
C ILE A 319 -0.10 -12.10 -14.02
N VAL A 320 0.36 -11.71 -12.83
CA VAL A 320 -0.34 -10.81 -11.91
C VAL A 320 0.03 -9.36 -12.21
N ASN A 321 -0.99 -8.54 -12.42
CA ASN A 321 -0.89 -7.09 -12.62
C ASN A 321 -1.97 -6.37 -11.79
N SER A 322 -1.72 -6.25 -10.50
CA SER A 322 -2.66 -5.67 -9.55
C SER A 322 -2.46 -4.16 -9.35
N PRO A 323 -3.41 -3.48 -8.69
CA PRO A 323 -3.24 -2.12 -8.23
C PRO A 323 -2.12 -1.89 -7.20
N ASN A 324 -1.38 -2.91 -6.76
CA ASN A 324 -0.22 -2.76 -5.90
C ASN A 324 1.09 -3.03 -6.67
N PRO A 325 2.00 -2.04 -6.81
CA PRO A 325 3.26 -2.23 -7.52
C PRO A 325 4.11 -3.38 -6.98
N LYS A 326 4.02 -3.68 -5.68
CA LYS A 326 4.82 -4.71 -5.03
C LYS A 326 4.45 -6.12 -5.52
N THR A 327 3.16 -6.40 -5.72
CA THR A 327 2.70 -7.70 -6.25
C THR A 327 3.06 -7.86 -7.73
N ASN A 328 3.33 -6.75 -8.42
CA ASN A 328 3.69 -6.73 -9.84
C ASN A 328 5.22 -6.81 -10.03
N GLY A 329 5.98 -6.72 -8.94
CA GLY A 329 7.44 -6.69 -8.92
C GLY A 329 8.09 -8.05 -9.23
N ASN A 330 9.27 -8.29 -8.64
CA ASN A 330 9.95 -9.58 -8.74
C ASN A 330 9.35 -10.59 -7.73
N VAL A 331 8.04 -10.82 -7.80
CA VAL A 331 7.31 -11.73 -6.90
C VAL A 331 6.73 -12.91 -7.68
N GLY A 332 6.75 -14.09 -7.07
CA GLY A 332 6.10 -15.28 -7.58
C GLY A 332 5.17 -15.90 -6.54
N PHE A 333 4.00 -16.36 -6.97
CA PHE A 333 2.99 -17.00 -6.13
C PHE A 333 2.89 -18.46 -6.52
N ILE A 334 3.16 -19.36 -5.56
CA ILE A 334 3.22 -20.81 -5.78
C ILE A 334 2.28 -21.50 -4.78
N PRO A 335 1.55 -22.56 -5.17
CA PRO A 335 0.74 -23.32 -4.23
C PRO A 335 1.60 -23.86 -3.08
N LEU A 336 1.19 -23.58 -1.85
CA LEU A 336 1.91 -23.98 -0.64
C LEU A 336 2.05 -25.50 -0.56
N ASP A 337 0.99 -26.22 -0.92
CA ASP A 337 0.95 -27.69 -0.91
C ASP A 337 1.91 -28.33 -1.90
N ALA A 338 2.16 -27.70 -3.06
CA ALA A 338 3.17 -28.13 -4.03
C ALA A 338 4.59 -28.08 -3.45
N LEU A 339 4.82 -27.26 -2.40
CA LEU A 339 6.11 -27.15 -1.72
C LEU A 339 6.24 -28.01 -0.46
N GLN A 340 5.15 -28.59 0.05
CA GLN A 340 5.18 -29.36 1.30
C GLN A 340 5.94 -30.68 1.17
N GLY A 341 5.89 -31.33 0.00
CA GLY A 341 6.47 -32.67 -0.23
C GLY A 341 7.95 -32.69 -0.62
N GLU A 342 8.47 -33.90 -0.89
CA GLU A 342 9.88 -34.15 -1.26
C GLU A 342 10.31 -33.44 -2.55
N ALA A 343 9.38 -33.31 -3.51
CA ALA A 343 9.60 -32.63 -4.78
C ALA A 343 9.63 -31.08 -4.66
N GLY A 344 9.30 -30.56 -3.47
CA GLY A 344 9.19 -29.14 -3.17
C GLY A 344 10.30 -28.69 -2.23
N LEU A 345 9.96 -28.33 -1.00
CA LEU A 345 10.89 -27.83 0.01
C LEU A 345 10.88 -28.68 1.29
N MET A 346 10.07 -29.74 1.35
CA MET A 346 9.88 -30.57 2.56
C MET A 346 9.52 -29.70 3.77
N LEU A 347 8.53 -28.82 3.63
CA LEU A 347 8.21 -27.85 4.68
C LEU A 347 7.56 -28.50 5.91
N ASP A 348 7.09 -29.74 5.82
CA ASP A 348 6.54 -30.52 6.93
C ASP A 348 5.39 -29.79 7.69
N GLY A 349 4.55 -29.06 6.93
CA GLY A 349 3.44 -28.24 7.46
C GLY A 349 3.85 -26.87 7.98
N ALA A 350 5.13 -26.49 7.86
CA ALA A 350 5.63 -25.21 8.34
C ALA A 350 5.19 -24.04 7.45
N VAL A 351 4.87 -22.92 8.11
CA VAL A 351 4.55 -21.64 7.50
C VAL A 351 5.37 -20.54 8.17
N THR A 352 5.67 -19.47 7.44
CA THR A 352 6.39 -18.30 8.00
C THR A 352 5.44 -17.27 8.58
N GLU A 353 4.21 -17.21 8.07
CA GLU A 353 3.20 -16.27 8.50
C GLU A 353 1.78 -16.78 8.22
N LEU A 354 0.82 -16.31 9.00
CA LEU A 354 -0.60 -16.53 8.79
C LEU A 354 -1.29 -15.16 8.72
N LEU A 355 -1.84 -14.81 7.56
CA LEU A 355 -2.55 -13.56 7.35
C LEU A 355 -3.95 -13.62 7.96
N ILE A 356 -4.49 -12.47 8.35
CA ILE A 356 -5.81 -12.39 9.02
C ILE A 356 -6.61 -11.20 8.46
N ARG A 357 -7.89 -11.44 8.17
CA ARG A 357 -8.87 -10.41 7.82
C ARG A 357 -10.23 -10.78 8.39
N SER A 358 -11.09 -9.81 8.71
CA SER A 358 -12.46 -10.13 9.11
C SER A 358 -13.25 -10.76 7.96
N SER A 359 -14.06 -11.78 8.25
CA SER A 359 -14.89 -12.43 7.24
C SER A 359 -15.88 -11.45 6.61
N GLY A 360 -15.83 -11.32 5.28
CA GLY A 360 -16.65 -10.36 4.54
C GLY A 360 -16.20 -8.89 4.68
N ALA A 361 -14.96 -8.65 5.07
CA ALA A 361 -14.41 -7.29 5.12
C ALA A 361 -14.53 -6.56 3.77
N SER A 362 -14.83 -5.26 3.84
CA SER A 362 -14.89 -4.40 2.65
C SER A 362 -13.51 -3.90 2.26
N ASP A 363 -13.17 -4.00 0.99
CA ASP A 363 -11.87 -3.54 0.45
C ASP A 363 -11.78 -2.01 0.38
N THR A 364 -12.92 -1.34 0.44
CA THR A 364 -12.99 0.13 0.43
C THR A 364 -12.75 0.73 1.82
N ALA A 365 -12.72 -0.10 2.86
CA ALA A 365 -12.54 0.33 4.25
C ALA A 365 -11.23 -0.21 4.83
N LEU A 366 -10.51 0.68 5.54
CA LEU A 366 -9.39 0.26 6.37
C LEU A 366 -9.86 -0.63 7.52
N PRO A 367 -8.97 -1.46 8.10
CA PRO A 367 -9.31 -2.32 9.21
C PRO A 367 -9.99 -1.57 10.36
N GLY A 368 -11.09 -2.15 10.84
CA GLY A 368 -11.92 -1.58 11.90
C GLY A 368 -11.32 -1.76 13.30
N LYS A 369 -12.09 -1.38 14.34
CA LYS A 369 -11.69 -1.64 15.74
C LYS A 369 -11.60 -3.13 16.06
N ALA A 370 -12.47 -3.95 15.47
CA ALA A 370 -12.48 -5.41 15.66
C ALA A 370 -11.22 -6.07 15.09
N GLU A 371 -10.65 -5.49 14.03
CA GLU A 371 -9.47 -6.02 13.34
C GLU A 371 -8.15 -5.46 13.90
N ARG A 372 -8.20 -4.84 15.09
CA ARG A 372 -6.96 -4.44 15.78
C ARG A 372 -6.27 -5.66 16.35
N PRO A 373 -4.92 -5.67 16.44
CA PRO A 373 -4.16 -6.81 16.93
C PRO A 373 -4.63 -7.29 18.32
N GLU A 374 -4.98 -6.37 19.22
CA GLU A 374 -5.44 -6.71 20.56
C GLU A 374 -6.84 -7.36 20.54
N SER A 375 -7.69 -6.95 19.61
CA SER A 375 -9.05 -7.49 19.46
C SER A 375 -9.03 -8.86 18.79
N ILE A 376 -8.22 -9.03 17.74
CA ILE A 376 -7.95 -10.32 17.10
C ILE A 376 -7.34 -11.28 18.12
N ARG A 377 -6.33 -10.84 18.88
CA ARG A 377 -5.69 -11.65 19.92
C ARG A 377 -6.69 -12.12 20.98
N ALA A 378 -7.52 -11.21 21.51
CA ALA A 378 -8.52 -11.56 22.51
C ALA A 378 -9.57 -12.56 21.98
N ALA A 379 -10.00 -12.39 20.73
CA ALA A 379 -10.94 -13.30 20.09
C ALA A 379 -10.32 -14.69 19.86
N LEU A 380 -9.06 -14.72 19.39
CA LEU A 380 -8.29 -15.95 19.18
C LEU A 380 -8.04 -16.70 20.50
N ASP A 381 -7.61 -16.02 21.56
CA ASP A 381 -7.39 -16.63 22.87
C ASP A 381 -8.70 -17.23 23.42
N SER A 382 -9.83 -16.56 23.21
CA SER A 382 -11.14 -17.10 23.60
C SER A 382 -11.54 -18.33 22.80
N ALA A 383 -11.23 -18.39 21.51
CA ALA A 383 -11.54 -19.52 20.65
C ALA A 383 -10.64 -20.73 20.95
N LEU A 384 -9.33 -20.53 21.12
CA LEU A 384 -8.39 -21.57 21.51
C LEU A 384 -8.66 -22.11 22.91
N ALA A 385 -9.04 -21.26 23.87
CA ALA A 385 -9.41 -21.71 25.21
C ALA A 385 -10.63 -22.66 25.20
N ALA A 386 -11.55 -22.53 24.22
CA ALA A 386 -12.70 -23.42 24.09
C ALA A 386 -12.30 -24.84 23.63
N SER A 387 -11.20 -24.98 22.89
CA SER A 387 -10.60 -26.28 22.52
C SER A 387 -9.54 -26.78 23.50
N GLY A 388 -9.25 -26.02 24.58
CA GLY A 388 -8.23 -26.35 25.56
C GLY A 388 -6.80 -26.07 25.08
N GLU A 389 -6.65 -25.27 24.03
CA GLU A 389 -5.37 -24.88 23.46
C GLU A 389 -5.02 -23.42 23.79
N THR A 390 -3.77 -23.04 23.56
CA THR A 390 -3.28 -21.66 23.69
C THR A 390 -2.39 -21.35 22.50
N LEU A 391 -2.29 -20.07 22.12
CA LEU A 391 -1.34 -19.68 21.08
C LEU A 391 0.08 -20.10 21.52
N PRO A 392 0.85 -20.81 20.68
CA PRO A 392 2.22 -21.21 20.99
C PRO A 392 3.07 -20.04 21.48
N GLU A 393 3.96 -20.32 22.44
CA GLU A 393 4.93 -19.32 22.92
C GLU A 393 5.82 -18.83 21.76
N GLY A 394 6.07 -17.53 21.72
CA GLY A 394 6.87 -16.89 20.66
C GLY A 394 6.09 -16.47 19.43
N LEU A 395 4.82 -16.88 19.25
CA LEU A 395 3.94 -16.34 18.22
C LEU A 395 3.19 -15.10 18.73
N SER A 396 3.09 -14.08 17.90
CA SER A 396 2.28 -12.90 18.22
C SER A 396 1.49 -12.37 17.03
N VAL A 397 0.37 -11.73 17.36
CA VAL A 397 -0.52 -11.07 16.39
C VAL A 397 -0.01 -9.64 16.21
N ARG A 398 0.35 -9.26 14.98
CA ARG A 398 0.80 -7.92 14.63
C ARG A 398 -0.08 -7.31 13.55
N GLY A 399 -0.41 -6.04 13.71
CA GLY A 399 -1.20 -5.31 12.71
C GLY A 399 -0.37 -4.98 11.48
N TRP A 400 -1.06 -4.72 10.37
CA TRP A 400 -0.42 -4.30 9.11
C TRP A 400 0.47 -3.05 9.29
N GLU A 401 0.15 -2.17 10.25
CA GLU A 401 0.93 -0.97 10.54
C GLU A 401 2.38 -1.28 10.93
N ALA A 402 2.63 -2.39 11.63
CA ALA A 402 3.97 -2.80 12.07
C ALA A 402 4.89 -3.24 10.91
N TYR A 403 4.28 -3.69 9.80
CA TYR A 403 4.97 -4.10 8.58
C TYR A 403 5.05 -2.97 7.54
N ALA A 404 4.25 -1.92 7.73
CA ALA A 404 4.28 -0.70 6.95
C ALA A 404 4.98 0.44 7.68
N GLU A 405 5.74 0.17 8.76
CA GLU A 405 6.33 1.21 9.60
C GLU A 405 7.21 2.18 8.80
N ASP A 406 8.11 1.67 7.95
CA ASP A 406 8.97 2.51 7.10
C ASP A 406 8.15 3.39 6.16
N TYR A 407 7.08 2.83 5.59
CA TYR A 407 6.15 3.57 4.74
C TYR A 407 5.37 4.63 5.54
N LEU A 408 4.86 4.27 6.73
CA LEU A 408 4.12 5.17 7.60
C LEU A 408 5.01 6.28 8.14
N ALA A 409 6.29 6.00 8.40
CA ALA A 409 7.30 6.97 8.81
C ALA A 409 7.68 7.91 7.66
N ALA A 410 7.93 7.38 6.46
CA ALA A 410 8.17 8.17 5.25
C ALA A 410 6.96 9.08 4.93
N SER A 411 5.75 8.51 4.97
CA SER A 411 4.51 9.23 4.76
C SER A 411 4.20 10.24 5.87
N ALA A 412 4.63 9.99 7.11
CA ALA A 412 4.54 10.97 8.19
C ALA A 412 5.47 12.18 7.94
N GLY A 413 6.64 11.95 7.33
CA GLY A 413 7.48 13.02 6.78
C GLY A 413 6.78 13.83 5.70
N ASP A 414 6.06 13.17 4.79
CA ASP A 414 5.26 13.84 3.76
C ASP A 414 4.07 14.63 4.32
N ASN A 415 3.51 14.24 5.47
CA ASN A 415 2.52 15.06 6.15
C ASN A 415 3.10 16.42 6.60
N VAL A 416 4.41 16.50 6.86
CA VAL A 416 5.10 17.78 7.09
C VAL A 416 5.21 18.56 5.78
N SER A 417 5.62 17.92 4.67
CA SER A 417 5.66 18.56 3.34
C SER A 417 4.29 19.08 2.91
N THR A 418 3.24 18.30 3.12
CA THR A 418 1.83 18.66 2.91
C THR A 418 1.45 19.88 3.75
N ARG A 419 1.76 19.89 5.06
CA ARG A 419 1.53 21.05 5.94
C ARG A 419 2.30 22.28 5.48
N VAL A 420 3.53 22.11 5.00
CA VAL A 420 4.36 23.21 4.48
C VAL A 420 3.75 23.76 3.18
N MET A 421 3.35 22.91 2.24
CA MET A 421 2.66 23.31 1.01
C MET A 421 1.34 24.03 1.32
N ILE A 422 0.58 23.55 2.30
CA ILE A 422 -0.63 24.20 2.83
C ILE A 422 -0.32 25.63 3.30
N VAL A 423 0.74 25.81 4.10
CA VAL A 423 1.17 27.15 4.55
C VAL A 423 1.59 28.03 3.37
N PHE A 424 2.26 27.48 2.36
CA PHE A 424 2.63 28.24 1.15
C PHE A 424 1.42 28.66 0.30
N LEU A 425 0.47 27.75 0.04
CA LEU A 425 -0.78 28.08 -0.65
C LEU A 425 -1.58 29.14 0.11
N PHE A 426 -1.54 29.06 1.45
CA PHE A 426 -2.13 30.06 2.32
C PHE A 426 -1.43 31.43 2.20
N ILE A 427 -0.09 31.48 2.16
CA ILE A 427 0.69 32.72 1.95
C ILE A 427 0.45 33.32 0.56
N LEU A 428 0.40 32.49 -0.49
CA LEU A 428 0.10 32.94 -1.85
C LEU A 428 -1.28 33.63 -1.92
N SER A 429 -2.27 33.02 -1.26
CA SER A 429 -3.62 33.56 -1.13
C SER A 429 -3.63 34.87 -0.32
N PHE A 430 -2.86 34.90 0.77
CA PHE A 430 -2.65 36.10 1.60
C PHE A 430 -2.10 37.27 0.77
N ILE A 431 -1.07 37.04 -0.05
CA ILE A 431 -0.45 38.10 -0.87
C ILE A 431 -1.46 38.66 -1.88
N GLY A 432 -2.24 37.79 -2.54
CA GLY A 432 -3.27 38.21 -3.50
C GLY A 432 -4.37 39.07 -2.86
N ILE A 433 -4.86 38.67 -1.69
CA ILE A 433 -5.88 39.43 -0.93
C ILE A 433 -5.30 40.74 -0.42
N ALA A 434 -4.09 40.73 0.15
CA ALA A 434 -3.44 41.93 0.66
C ALA A 434 -3.17 42.95 -0.45
N ASN A 435 -2.73 42.51 -1.64
CA ASN A 435 -2.48 43.39 -2.77
C ASN A 435 -3.77 44.06 -3.28
N THR A 436 -4.86 43.29 -3.37
CA THR A 436 -6.17 43.84 -3.78
C THR A 436 -6.77 44.78 -2.72
N MET A 437 -6.62 44.44 -1.43
CA MET A 437 -7.08 45.29 -0.31
C MET A 437 -6.26 46.57 -0.16
N LEU A 438 -4.94 46.51 -0.37
CA LEU A 438 -4.07 47.69 -0.35
C LEU A 438 -4.55 48.70 -1.39
N MET A 439 -4.80 48.25 -2.62
CA MET A 439 -5.32 49.12 -3.68
C MET A 439 -6.72 49.66 -3.32
N ALA A 440 -7.60 48.81 -2.78
CA ALA A 440 -8.95 49.23 -2.39
C ALA A 440 -8.96 50.29 -1.28
N VAL A 441 -8.02 50.24 -0.33
CA VAL A 441 -7.90 51.22 0.75
C VAL A 441 -7.24 52.51 0.26
N LEU A 442 -6.17 52.42 -0.55
CA LEU A 442 -5.47 53.59 -1.07
C LEU A 442 -6.40 54.49 -1.89
N GLU A 443 -7.25 53.91 -2.73
CA GLU A 443 -8.24 54.66 -3.50
C GLU A 443 -9.37 55.28 -2.64
N ARG A 444 -9.54 54.83 -1.40
CA ARG A 444 -10.59 55.29 -0.47
C ARG A 444 -10.06 56.14 0.68
N THR A 445 -8.79 56.55 0.62
CA THR A 445 -8.16 57.39 1.66
C THR A 445 -8.95 58.66 1.95
N LYS A 446 -9.55 59.28 0.91
CA LYS A 446 -10.40 60.47 1.03
C LYS A 446 -11.73 60.19 1.76
N GLU A 447 -12.36 59.05 1.48
CA GLU A 447 -13.59 58.64 2.16
C GLU A 447 -13.34 58.36 3.65
N ILE A 448 -12.20 57.74 3.98
CA ILE A 448 -11.75 57.51 5.36
C ILE A 448 -11.57 58.84 6.10
N GLY A 449 -10.89 59.82 5.47
CA GLY A 449 -10.72 61.17 6.01
C GLY A 449 -12.04 61.89 6.29
N MET A 450 -13.00 61.78 5.37
CA MET A 450 -14.34 62.35 5.52
C MET A 450 -15.12 61.70 6.68
N MET A 451 -15.09 60.36 6.81
CA MET A 451 -15.76 59.67 7.91
C MET A 451 -15.17 60.03 9.28
N ARG A 452 -13.84 60.23 9.37
CA ARG A 452 -13.19 60.75 10.59
C ARG A 452 -13.62 62.17 10.92
N ALA A 453 -13.72 63.04 9.91
CA ALA A 453 -14.21 64.41 10.08
C ALA A 453 -15.68 64.48 10.54
N LEU A 454 -16.49 63.49 10.16
CA LEU A 454 -17.88 63.31 10.62
C LEU A 454 -18.00 62.68 12.02
N GLY A 455 -16.88 62.37 12.69
CA GLY A 455 -16.83 61.91 14.07
C GLY A 455 -16.77 60.40 14.27
N MET A 456 -16.51 59.61 13.22
CA MET A 456 -16.30 58.16 13.34
C MET A 456 -14.93 57.86 13.96
N THR A 457 -14.87 56.95 14.95
CA THR A 457 -13.60 56.61 15.61
C THR A 457 -12.74 55.69 14.75
N ASP A 458 -11.41 55.73 14.94
CA ASP A 458 -10.47 54.86 14.23
C ASP A 458 -10.81 53.36 14.42
N GLY A 459 -11.29 52.97 15.61
CA GLY A 459 -11.76 51.60 15.89
C GLY A 459 -13.06 51.23 15.15
N GLN A 460 -14.00 52.17 14.99
CA GLN A 460 -15.20 51.94 14.18
C GLN A 460 -14.87 51.79 12.70
N LEU A 461 -13.88 52.55 12.21
CA LEU A 461 -13.38 52.44 10.84
C LEU A 461 -12.70 51.08 10.62
N LEU A 462 -11.76 50.69 11.48
CA LEU A 462 -11.11 49.37 11.42
C LEU A 462 -12.14 48.24 11.40
N LEU A 463 -13.12 48.28 12.30
CA LEU A 463 -14.17 47.27 12.37
C LEU A 463 -15.03 47.25 11.10
N SER A 464 -15.38 48.40 10.54
CA SER A 464 -16.16 48.49 9.29
C SER A 464 -15.44 47.83 8.12
N TYR A 465 -14.16 48.13 7.92
CA TYR A 465 -13.37 47.58 6.82
C TYR A 465 -13.03 46.10 7.03
N SER A 466 -12.79 45.67 8.27
CA SER A 466 -12.63 44.24 8.59
C SER A 466 -13.91 43.45 8.36
N ILE A 467 -15.09 44.00 8.66
CA ILE A 467 -16.38 43.37 8.35
C ILE A 467 -16.59 43.30 6.83
N GLU A 468 -16.29 44.37 6.09
CA GLU A 468 -16.34 44.37 4.62
C GLU A 468 -15.48 43.26 4.03
N ALA A 469 -14.22 43.17 4.45
CA ALA A 469 -13.29 42.15 3.99
C ALA A 469 -13.67 40.74 4.45
N GLY A 470 -14.20 40.59 5.66
CA GLY A 470 -14.73 39.33 6.16
C GLY A 470 -15.91 38.82 5.32
N MET A 471 -16.82 39.70 4.91
CA MET A 471 -17.92 39.33 4.01
C MET A 471 -17.42 38.88 2.63
N ILE A 472 -16.41 39.54 2.07
CA ILE A 472 -15.76 39.11 0.81
C ILE A 472 -15.12 37.73 0.99
N GLY A 473 -14.39 37.52 2.09
CA GLY A 473 -13.77 36.24 2.42
C GLY A 473 -14.81 35.13 2.62
N PHE A 474 -15.94 35.45 3.23
CA PHE A 474 -17.05 34.52 3.41
C PHE A 474 -17.68 34.11 2.07
N LEU A 475 -18.04 35.08 1.22
CA LEU A 475 -18.60 34.79 -0.10
C LEU A 475 -17.60 34.03 -0.99
N GLY A 476 -16.33 34.45 -0.96
CA GLY A 476 -15.26 33.80 -1.69
C GLY A 476 -15.03 32.37 -1.22
N SER A 477 -14.97 32.14 0.09
CA SER A 477 -14.79 30.80 0.64
C SER A 477 -15.98 29.89 0.36
N MET A 478 -17.23 30.39 0.41
CA MET A 478 -18.40 29.60 0.01
C MET A 478 -18.33 29.19 -1.47
N ALA A 479 -18.01 30.13 -2.36
CA ALA A 479 -17.84 29.83 -3.78
C ALA A 479 -16.66 28.87 -4.03
N GLY A 480 -15.57 29.03 -3.28
CA GLY A 480 -14.40 28.17 -3.35
C GLY A 480 -14.65 26.76 -2.82
N VAL A 481 -15.41 26.62 -1.74
CA VAL A 481 -15.88 25.32 -1.23
C VAL A 481 -16.76 24.64 -2.28
N ALA A 482 -17.72 25.36 -2.87
CA ALA A 482 -18.58 24.80 -3.91
C ALA A 482 -17.76 24.33 -5.12
N LEU A 483 -16.81 25.14 -5.60
CA LEU A 483 -15.95 24.79 -6.73
C LEU A 483 -14.98 23.65 -6.38
N GLY A 484 -14.37 23.67 -5.20
CA GLY A 484 -13.47 22.62 -4.72
C GLY A 484 -14.18 21.27 -4.59
N CYS A 485 -15.39 21.27 -4.01
CA CYS A 485 -16.23 20.07 -3.96
C CYS A 485 -16.63 19.60 -5.38
N LEU A 486 -16.97 20.52 -6.29
CA LEU A 486 -17.33 20.18 -7.67
C LEU A 486 -16.16 19.51 -8.42
N ILE A 487 -14.93 20.01 -8.22
CA ILE A 487 -13.71 19.40 -8.75
C ILE A 487 -13.46 18.03 -8.11
N ASN A 488 -13.73 17.90 -6.80
CA ASN A 488 -13.47 16.68 -6.05
C ASN A 488 -14.40 15.52 -6.44
N ILE A 489 -15.66 15.78 -6.80
CA ILE A 489 -16.63 14.72 -7.14
C ILE A 489 -16.10 13.72 -8.18
N PRO A 490 -15.68 14.13 -9.40
CA PRO A 490 -15.16 13.18 -10.39
C PRO A 490 -13.85 12.53 -9.95
N MET A 491 -13.03 13.20 -9.13
CA MET A 491 -11.78 12.66 -8.61
C MET A 491 -11.99 11.56 -7.57
N VAL A 492 -13.09 11.60 -6.81
CA VAL A 492 -13.49 10.54 -5.89
C VAL A 492 -14.09 9.35 -6.64
N GLU A 493 -14.94 9.62 -7.65
CA GLU A 493 -15.72 8.60 -8.34
C GLU A 493 -14.89 7.83 -9.39
N TYR A 494 -14.20 8.54 -10.27
CA TYR A 494 -13.44 7.94 -11.37
C TYR A 494 -11.95 7.78 -11.03
N GLY A 495 -11.41 8.66 -10.19
CA GLY A 495 -9.97 8.76 -9.98
C GLY A 495 -9.24 9.31 -11.20
N VAL A 496 -7.93 9.49 -11.07
CA VAL A 496 -7.05 9.93 -12.16
C VAL A 496 -6.02 8.85 -12.40
N ASP A 497 -5.96 8.35 -13.64
CA ASP A 497 -4.99 7.33 -14.06
C ASP A 497 -3.68 7.97 -14.54
N PHE A 498 -2.59 7.65 -13.85
CA PHE A 498 -1.21 8.02 -14.14
C PHE A 498 -0.42 6.87 -14.73
N SER A 499 -1.07 5.80 -15.23
CA SER A 499 -0.39 4.58 -15.67
C SER A 499 0.64 4.86 -16.76
N SER A 500 0.33 5.82 -17.63
CA SER A 500 1.23 6.37 -18.64
C SER A 500 2.43 7.11 -18.02
N MET A 501 2.18 8.01 -17.06
CA MET A 501 3.23 8.80 -16.40
C MET A 501 4.16 7.93 -15.52
N SER A 502 3.61 6.91 -14.86
CA SER A 502 4.35 5.92 -14.08
C SER A 502 5.38 5.18 -14.92
N LYS A 503 4.95 4.71 -16.10
CA LYS A 503 5.82 3.99 -17.05
C LYS A 503 6.98 4.86 -17.56
N GLU A 504 6.75 6.16 -17.74
CA GLU A 504 7.77 7.09 -18.24
C GLU A 504 8.78 7.52 -17.15
N MET A 505 8.36 7.57 -15.89
CA MET A 505 9.20 7.96 -14.75
C MET A 505 9.94 6.79 -14.07
N GLY A 506 9.92 5.59 -14.65
CA GLY A 506 10.65 4.43 -14.12
C GLY A 506 9.90 3.61 -13.07
N GLY A 507 8.58 3.80 -12.94
CA GLY A 507 7.68 2.87 -12.25
C GLY A 507 7.64 2.95 -10.72
N ASP A 508 8.52 3.70 -10.06
CA ASP A 508 8.54 3.80 -8.60
C ASP A 508 8.34 5.26 -8.13
N PHE A 509 7.13 5.56 -7.67
CA PHE A 509 6.81 6.84 -7.02
C PHE A 509 7.06 6.81 -5.50
N GLY A 510 7.59 5.72 -4.94
CA GLY A 510 7.69 5.52 -3.49
C GLY A 510 6.35 5.30 -2.79
N TYR A 511 5.24 5.26 -3.54
CA TYR A 511 3.89 4.98 -3.04
C TYR A 511 3.41 3.61 -3.50
N ARG A 512 2.77 2.86 -2.60
CA ARG A 512 2.20 1.53 -2.87
C ARG A 512 0.81 1.64 -3.52
N VAL A 513 0.72 2.47 -4.55
CA VAL A 513 -0.53 2.75 -5.28
C VAL A 513 -0.26 2.57 -6.76
N ALA A 514 -1.02 1.70 -7.42
CA ALA A 514 -1.09 1.71 -8.86
C ALA A 514 -1.67 3.03 -9.32
N ALA A 515 -1.39 3.32 -10.57
CA ALA A 515 -1.48 4.64 -11.14
C ALA A 515 -2.86 5.32 -11.06
N LEU A 516 -3.93 4.66 -10.59
CA LEU A 516 -5.23 5.26 -10.35
C LEU A 516 -5.33 5.87 -8.94
N PHE A 517 -5.32 7.19 -8.84
CA PHE A 517 -5.52 7.89 -7.57
C PHE A 517 -6.97 8.38 -7.42
N ARG A 518 -7.62 8.00 -6.31
CA ARG A 518 -8.88 8.62 -5.91
C ARG A 518 -8.63 9.65 -4.83
N SER A 519 -9.36 10.74 -4.87
CA SER A 519 -9.35 11.71 -3.77
C SER A 519 -10.27 11.26 -2.64
N ALA A 520 -10.16 11.91 -1.47
CA ALA A 520 -10.99 11.64 -0.31
C ALA A 520 -11.69 12.89 0.22
N TRP A 521 -12.84 12.70 0.87
CA TRP A 521 -13.55 13.79 1.53
C TRP A 521 -12.95 14.09 2.90
N ASN A 522 -12.59 15.35 3.13
CA ASN A 522 -12.15 15.84 4.44
C ASN A 522 -13.05 17.00 4.92
N PRO A 523 -14.24 16.70 5.51
CA PRO A 523 -15.18 17.74 5.91
C PRO A 523 -14.60 18.71 6.94
N ALA A 524 -13.75 18.22 7.84
CA ALA A 524 -13.10 19.04 8.86
C ALA A 524 -12.20 20.09 8.21
N THR A 525 -11.34 19.69 7.26
CA THR A 525 -10.49 20.63 6.53
C THR A 525 -11.31 21.60 5.67
N ILE A 526 -12.36 21.14 4.98
CA ILE A 526 -13.24 22.02 4.19
C ILE A 526 -13.83 23.15 5.07
N ILE A 527 -14.39 22.79 6.23
CA ILE A 527 -14.97 23.76 7.17
C ILE A 527 -13.89 24.68 7.74
N LEU A 528 -12.76 24.11 8.17
CA LEU A 528 -11.68 24.88 8.77
C LEU A 528 -11.07 25.87 7.78
N THR A 529 -10.89 25.47 6.52
CA THR A 529 -10.38 26.34 5.45
C THR A 529 -11.36 27.46 5.12
N ALA A 530 -12.66 27.17 5.07
CA ALA A 530 -13.67 28.21 4.85
C ALA A 530 -13.68 29.24 5.99
N ALA A 531 -13.61 28.77 7.24
CA ALA A 531 -13.51 29.61 8.42
C ALA A 531 -12.20 30.44 8.43
N ALA A 532 -11.06 29.79 8.15
CA ALA A 532 -9.75 30.43 8.11
C ALA A 532 -9.67 31.48 7.00
N ALA A 533 -10.16 31.20 5.79
CA ALA A 533 -10.20 32.15 4.68
C ALA A 533 -11.05 33.39 5.01
N THR A 534 -12.20 33.18 5.65
CA THR A 534 -13.08 34.26 6.11
C THR A 534 -12.41 35.14 7.16
N LEU A 535 -11.83 34.53 8.19
CA LEU A 535 -11.14 35.24 9.28
C LEU A 535 -9.91 35.97 8.76
N LEU A 536 -9.11 35.32 7.92
CA LEU A 536 -7.90 35.91 7.36
C LEU A 536 -8.25 37.10 6.49
N SER A 537 -9.29 37.01 5.65
CA SER A 537 -9.74 38.14 4.84
C SER A 537 -10.10 39.35 5.71
N ALA A 538 -10.82 39.14 6.82
CA ALA A 538 -11.16 40.21 7.78
C ALA A 538 -9.91 40.83 8.43
N LEU A 539 -8.93 40.00 8.81
CA LEU A 539 -7.66 40.44 9.39
C LEU A 539 -6.79 41.17 8.37
N MET A 540 -6.85 40.80 7.08
CA MET A 540 -6.02 41.40 6.02
C MET A 540 -6.41 42.81 5.63
N ALA A 541 -7.62 43.23 5.97
CA ALA A 541 -7.97 44.65 5.88
C ALA A 541 -7.24 45.52 6.92
N LEU A 542 -6.73 44.94 8.02
CA LEU A 542 -6.14 45.72 9.12
C LEU A 542 -4.85 46.45 8.70
N PRO A 543 -3.80 45.81 8.15
CA PRO A 543 -2.56 46.50 7.82
C PRO A 543 -2.74 47.72 6.89
N PRO A 544 -3.46 47.64 5.76
CA PRO A 544 -3.66 48.81 4.89
C PRO A 544 -4.55 49.87 5.54
N THR A 545 -5.59 49.48 6.28
CA THR A 545 -6.47 50.43 6.97
C THR A 545 -5.73 51.17 8.08
N ILE A 546 -4.91 50.49 8.89
CA ILE A 546 -4.05 51.12 9.91
C ILE A 546 -3.09 52.12 9.24
N ARG A 547 -2.51 51.75 8.10
CA ARG A 547 -1.62 52.65 7.35
C ARG A 547 -2.36 53.90 6.87
N ALA A 548 -3.60 53.78 6.39
CA ALA A 548 -4.43 54.91 5.98
C ALA A 548 -4.86 55.80 7.17
N LEU A 549 -5.16 55.21 8.33
CA LEU A 549 -5.56 55.97 9.53
C LEU A 549 -4.43 56.82 10.12
N ARG A 550 -3.16 56.44 9.88
CA ARG A 550 -1.98 57.23 10.27
C ARG A 550 -1.82 58.52 9.45
N LEU A 551 -2.54 58.67 8.34
CA LEU A 551 -2.52 59.92 7.56
C LEU A 551 -3.35 61.00 8.26
N PRO A 552 -2.84 62.23 8.39
CA PRO A 552 -3.61 63.38 8.86
C PRO A 552 -4.87 63.61 8.03
N VAL A 553 -5.98 63.99 8.68
CA VAL A 553 -7.27 64.27 7.99
C VAL A 553 -7.10 65.34 6.91
N THR A 554 -6.29 66.37 7.19
CA THR A 554 -5.98 67.47 6.25
C THR A 554 -5.21 67.00 5.02
N GLU A 555 -4.42 65.94 5.13
CA GLU A 555 -3.63 65.37 4.04
C GLU A 555 -4.49 64.40 3.21
N SER A 556 -5.34 63.61 3.86
CA SER A 556 -6.28 62.69 3.18
C SER A 556 -7.30 63.39 2.27
N LEU A 557 -7.62 64.66 2.55
CA LEU A 557 -8.54 65.49 1.75
C LEU A 557 -7.86 66.23 0.59
N ARG A 558 -6.52 66.21 0.51
CA ARG A 558 -5.70 66.93 -0.50
C ARG A 558 -5.23 66.07 -1.67
N PHE A 559 -5.35 64.73 -1.60
CA PHE A 559 -5.01 63.85 -2.70
C PHE A 559 -5.99 64.04 -3.88
N GLU A 560 -5.46 64.47 -5.05
CA GLU A 560 -6.08 64.38 -6.38
C GLU A 560 -5.53 63.18 -7.15
#